data_AF-A0A2P9AGP3-F1
#
_entry.id   AF-A0A2P9AGP3-F1
#
_cell.length_a   1.000
_cell.length_b   1.000
_cell.length_c   1.000
_cell.angle_alpha   90.00
_cell.angle_beta   90.00
_cell.angle_gamma   90.00
#
_symmetry.space_group_name_H-M   'P 1'
#
loop_
_entity.id
_entity.type
_entity.pdbx_description
1 polymer ?
#
loop_
_entity_poly.entity_id
_entity_poly.type
_entity_poly.pdbx_seq_one_letter_code
_entity_poly.pdbx_strand_id
1 'polypeptide(L)' 'MSCEWRKGMVRLAKNDEFDAFRAKWADVETLGERKELARKMQRIWWGFVGDVRLGNHVSPIARRMALTGLIAIPWTYAS' A
#
# COMPACT_ATOMS: atom_id res chain seq x y z
N MET A 1 -14.30 15.62 28.16
CA MET A 1 -15.00 14.33 28.22
C MET A 1 -15.55 14.01 26.84
N SER A 2 -15.30 12.79 26.37
CA SER A 2 -15.76 12.18 25.09
C SER A 2 -15.17 12.73 23.79
N CYS A 3 -14.10 12.08 23.34
CA CYS A 3 -13.92 11.70 21.94
C CYS A 3 -13.51 10.22 21.89
N GLU A 4 -14.24 9.36 22.61
CA GLU A 4 -14.10 7.91 22.57
C GLU A 4 -15.09 7.31 21.56
N TRP A 5 -14.98 7.66 20.28
CA TRP A 5 -15.80 7.03 19.22
C TRP A 5 -15.07 6.79 17.90
N ARG A 6 -13.74 6.62 17.92
CA ARG A 6 -12.99 6.15 16.73
C ARG A 6 -12.00 5.02 17.03
N LYS A 7 -12.37 4.11 17.94
CA LYS A 7 -11.71 2.80 18.09
C LYS A 7 -12.37 1.81 17.12
N GLY A 8 -12.01 1.86 15.84
CA GLY A 8 -12.67 0.96 14.89
C GLY A 8 -12.09 0.83 13.49
N MET A 9 -11.20 1.71 13.03
CA MET A 9 -10.53 1.51 11.73
C MET A 9 -9.09 2.02 11.75
N VAL A 10 -8.25 1.26 11.05
CA VAL A 10 -6.78 1.31 10.98
C VAL A 10 -6.07 0.61 12.14
N ARG A 11 -6.19 -0.73 12.14
CA ARG A 11 -5.24 -1.61 12.83
C ARG A 11 -3.94 -1.62 12.02
N LEU A 12 -3.11 -0.61 12.20
CA LEU A 12 -1.67 -0.73 11.97
C LEU A 12 -1.05 -0.73 13.36
N ALA A 13 -0.15 -1.67 13.66
CA ALA A 13 0.58 -1.56 14.91
C ALA A 13 1.28 -0.21 14.96
N LYS A 14 1.06 0.47 16.07
CA LYS A 14 1.65 1.77 16.35
C LYS A 14 3.17 1.58 16.41
N ASN A 15 3.86 2.10 15.40
CA ASN A 15 5.31 2.18 15.39
C ASN A 15 5.68 3.63 15.11
N ASP A 16 6.15 4.31 16.15
CA ASP A 16 6.43 5.73 16.12
C ASP A 16 7.55 6.08 15.11
N GLU A 17 8.48 5.16 14.84
CA GLU A 17 9.52 5.35 13.82
C GLU A 17 8.96 5.28 12.40
N PHE A 18 8.03 4.37 12.14
CA PHE A 18 7.36 4.26 10.85
C PHE A 18 6.53 5.52 10.54
N ASP A 19 5.81 6.02 11.55
CA ASP A 19 4.98 7.22 11.43
C ASP A 19 5.85 8.48 11.22
N ALA A 20 7.01 8.56 11.87
CA ALA A 20 7.99 9.64 11.64
C ALA A 20 8.55 9.62 10.21
N PHE A 21 8.82 8.45 9.62
CA PHE A 21 9.23 8.36 8.21
C PHE A 21 8.08 8.65 7.25
N ARG A 22 6.85 8.26 7.60
CA ARG A 22 5.65 8.54 6.80
C ARG A 22 5.36 10.03 6.72
N ALA A 23 5.55 10.76 7.82
CA ALA A 23 5.40 12.21 7.85
C ALA A 23 6.32 12.91 6.84
N LYS A 24 7.57 12.43 6.71
CA LYS A 24 8.58 12.97 5.80
C LYS A 24 8.37 12.60 4.33
N TRP A 25 7.46 11.67 4.01
CA TRP A 25 7.30 11.15 2.65
C TRP A 25 6.92 12.22 1.62
N ALA A 26 6.13 13.22 2.04
CA ALA A 26 5.70 14.31 1.16
C ALA A 26 6.82 15.33 0.88
N ASP A 27 7.78 15.47 1.79
CA ASP A 27 8.80 16.52 1.77
C ASP A 27 10.06 16.13 0.98
N VAL A 28 10.14 14.87 0.52
CA VAL A 28 11.30 14.38 -0.23
C VAL A 28 11.20 14.78 -1.70
N GLU A 29 12.15 15.61 -2.14
CA GLU A 29 12.20 16.21 -3.48
C GLU A 29 12.68 15.22 -4.56
N THR A 30 13.64 14.35 -4.23
CA THR A 30 14.28 13.50 -5.24
C THR A 30 13.73 12.07 -5.25
N LEU A 31 13.77 11.44 -6.43
CA LEU A 31 13.41 10.03 -6.58
C LEU A 31 14.35 9.09 -5.80
N GLY A 32 15.63 9.45 -5.67
CA GLY A 32 16.62 8.66 -4.95
C GLY A 32 16.30 8.57 -3.46
N GLU A 33 16.14 9.73 -2.83
CA GLU A 33 15.79 9.83 -1.41
C GLU A 33 14.43 9.18 -1.12
N ARG A 34 13.46 9.30 -2.03
CA ARG A 34 12.14 8.66 -1.87
C ARG A 34 12.25 7.14 -1.89
N LYS A 35 13.11 6.58 -2.75
CA LYS A 35 13.40 5.14 -2.77
C LYS A 35 14.11 4.68 -1.50
N GLU A 36 15.05 5.46 -0.98
CA GLU A 36 15.74 5.13 0.27
C GLU A 36 14.80 5.16 1.48
N LEU A 37 13.96 6.20 1.57
CA LEU A 37 12.92 6.31 2.58
C LEU A 37 11.94 5.13 2.49
N ALA A 38 11.50 4.78 1.28
CA ALA A 38 10.63 3.62 1.05
C ALA A 38 11.24 2.32 1.57
N ARG A 39 12.53 2.09 1.29
CA ARG A 39 13.24 0.89 1.77
C ARG A 39 13.37 0.85 3.30
N LYS A 40 13.57 2.01 3.95
CA LYS A 40 13.58 2.11 5.43
C LYS A 40 12.21 1.74 6.01
N MET A 41 11.14 2.32 5.47
CA MET A 41 9.76 2.01 5.87
C MET A 41 9.41 0.53 5.62
N GLN A 42 9.82 -0.02 4.47
CA GLN A 42 9.58 -1.41 4.10
C GLN A 42 10.28 -2.39 5.05
N ARG A 43 11.50 -2.10 5.52
CA ARG A 43 12.20 -2.94 6.52
C ARG A 43 11.47 -3.00 7.85
N ILE A 44 11.03 -1.85 8.37
CA ILE A 44 10.25 -1.77 9.61
C ILE A 44 8.94 -2.55 9.43
N TRP A 45 8.31 -2.39 8.28
CA TRP A 45 7.07 -3.08 7.95
C TRP A 45 7.26 -4.60 7.82
N TRP A 46 8.34 -5.10 7.22
CA TRP A 46 8.65 -6.55 7.16
C TRP A 46 9.05 -7.15 8.50
N GLY A 47 9.59 -6.35 9.42
CA GLY A 47 9.87 -6.79 10.79
C GLY A 47 8.60 -6.91 11.65
N PHE A 48 7.49 -6.31 11.20
CA PHE A 48 6.21 -6.34 11.91
C PHE A 48 5.24 -7.36 11.28
N VAL A 49 4.71 -8.31 12.07
CA VAL A 49 3.74 -9.30 11.57
C VAL A 49 2.31 -8.74 11.66
N GLY A 50 1.99 -7.80 10.77
CA GLY A 50 0.65 -7.18 10.67
C GLY A 50 -0.32 -7.96 9.77
N ASP A 51 0.21 -8.57 8.72
CA ASP A 51 -0.49 -9.35 7.71
C ASP A 51 0.47 -10.38 7.11
N VAL A 52 -0.05 -11.55 6.73
CA VAL A 52 0.74 -12.59 6.05
C VAL A 52 0.46 -12.49 4.56
N ARG A 53 1.48 -12.14 3.76
CA ARG A 53 1.39 -12.15 2.30
C ARG A 53 1.60 -13.57 1.78
N LEU A 54 0.52 -14.18 1.30
CA LEU A 54 0.52 -15.55 0.79
C LEU A 54 0.94 -15.66 -0.69
N GLY A 55 0.97 -14.54 -1.43
CA GLY A 55 1.36 -14.53 -2.84
C GLY A 55 0.81 -13.32 -3.60
N ASN A 56 0.95 -13.37 -4.93
CA ASN A 56 0.33 -12.40 -5.83
C ASN A 56 -0.99 -12.95 -6.38
N HIS A 57 -1.96 -12.09 -6.65
CA HIS A 57 -3.24 -12.47 -7.25
C HIS A 57 -3.31 -11.97 -8.69
N VAL A 58 -3.82 -12.81 -9.60
CA VAL A 58 -4.15 -12.42 -10.97
C VAL A 58 -5.66 -12.35 -11.13
N SER A 59 -6.17 -11.28 -11.74
CA SER A 59 -7.60 -11.14 -12.02
C SER A 59 -7.89 -11.69 -13.43
N PRO A 60 -8.39 -12.93 -13.58
CA PRO A 60 -8.66 -13.50 -14.89
C PRO A 60 -9.82 -12.77 -15.57
N ILE A 61 -9.75 -12.61 -16.89
CA ILE A 61 -10.81 -12.01 -17.71
C ILE A 61 -11.25 -13.02 -18.78
N ALA A 62 -12.54 -13.36 -18.77
CA ALA A 62 -13.16 -14.11 -19.84
C ALA A 62 -13.76 -13.13 -20.86
N ARG A 63 -13.48 -13.34 -22.16
CA ARG A 63 -14.01 -12.50 -23.25
C ARG A 63 -14.42 -13.34 -24.45
N ARG A 64 -15.32 -12.81 -25.27
CA ARG A 64 -15.75 -13.44 -26.51
C ARG A 64 -14.57 -13.54 -27.48
N MET A 65 -14.47 -14.67 -28.20
CA MET A 65 -13.33 -14.96 -29.10
C MET A 65 -13.12 -13.90 -30.18
N ALA A 66 -14.19 -13.28 -30.68
CA ALA A 66 -14.12 -12.24 -31.71
C ALA A 66 -13.50 -10.91 -31.22
N LEU A 67 -13.28 -10.73 -29.90
CA LEU A 67 -12.82 -9.49 -29.31
C LEU A 67 -11.28 -9.46 -29.18
N THR A 68 -10.60 -9.00 -30.22
CA THR A 68 -9.13 -8.81 -30.25
C THR A 68 -8.72 -7.39 -29.85
N GLY A 69 -7.45 -7.17 -29.51
CA GLY A 69 -6.91 -5.83 -29.22
C GLY A 69 -7.18 -5.27 -27.82
N LEU A 70 -7.74 -6.07 -26.91
CA LEU A 70 -7.95 -5.64 -25.52
C LEU A 70 -6.62 -5.55 -24.76
N ILE A 71 -6.32 -4.37 -24.22
CA ILE A 71 -5.15 -4.11 -23.39
C ILE A 71 -5.59 -4.17 -21.92
N ALA A 72 -4.93 -5.01 -21.12
CA ALA A 72 -5.16 -5.06 -19.69
C ALA A 72 -4.57 -3.79 -19.05
N ILE A 73 -5.43 -2.95 -18.46
CA ILE A 73 -4.99 -1.81 -17.67
C ILE A 73 -4.65 -2.34 -16.27
N PRO A 74 -3.42 -2.16 -15.79
CA PRO A 74 -2.96 -2.74 -14.52
C PRO A 74 -3.62 -2.12 -13.27
N TRP A 75 -4.50 -1.12 -13.43
CA TRP A 75 -5.19 -0.46 -12.33
C TRP A 75 -6.58 0.03 -12.75
N THR A 76 -7.65 -0.64 -12.29
CA THR A 76 -9.00 -0.07 -12.32
C THR A 76 -9.77 -0.44 -11.06
N TYR A 77 -9.81 0.48 -10.10
CA TYR A 77 -11.06 0.79 -9.41
C TYR A 77 -11.82 1.73 -10.36
N ALA A 78 -12.81 1.20 -11.08
CA ALA A 78 -13.81 2.00 -11.77
C ALA A 78 -15.10 1.92 -10.95
N SER A 79 -15.19 2.77 -9.92
CA SER A 79 -16.41 3.26 -9.25
C SER A 79 -16.01 4.11 -8.06
#